data_AF-K3XCX0-F1
#
_entry.id   AF-K3XCX0-F1
#
_cell.length_a   1.000
_cell.length_b   1.000
_cell.length_c   1.000
_cell.angle_alpha   90.00
_cell.angle_beta   90.00
_cell.angle_gamma   90.00
#
_symmetry.space_group_name_H-M   'P 1'
#
loop_
_entity.id
_entity.type
_entity.pdbx_description
1 polymer ?
#
loop_
_entity_poly.entity_id
_entity_poly.type
_entity_poly.pdbx_seq_one_letter_code
_entity_poly.pdbx_strand_id
1 'polypeptide(L)'
;MAEEQVQQEFRALENAIMDAAQSLVKTKRPEILKRSSDLCRELGGGRVTVCKSAKDRTAMSVTLEQVRILHRHHDLPDNRIPATVSVMRSHGVRIENALKNTGKRQFAFNKLQRSLLPEEYRCPDQVGGTGNVS
;
A
#
# COMPACT_ATOMS: atom_id res chain seq x y z
N MET A 1 7.51 -20.98 4.96
CA MET A 1 8.91 -20.60 4.65
C MET A 1 9.86 -21.31 5.60
N ALA A 2 11.13 -21.48 5.23
CA ALA A 2 12.16 -21.92 6.17
C ALA A 2 12.36 -20.85 7.26
N GLU A 3 12.61 -21.26 8.50
CA GLU A 3 12.83 -20.38 9.66
C GLU A 3 13.90 -19.31 9.40
N GLU A 4 14.95 -19.66 8.65
CA GLU A 4 16.02 -18.77 8.22
C GLU A 4 15.54 -17.59 7.38
N GLN A 5 14.54 -17.80 6.51
CA GLN A 5 13.99 -16.76 5.65
C GLN A 5 13.18 -15.73 6.45
N VAL A 6 12.44 -16.18 7.47
CA VAL A 6 11.72 -15.29 8.40
C VAL A 6 12.72 -14.41 9.17
N GLN A 7 13.81 -15.00 9.66
CA GLN A 7 14.88 -14.28 10.36
C GLN A 7 15.58 -13.25 9.45
N GLN A 8 15.76 -13.58 8.17
CA GLN A 8 16.30 -12.63 7.20
C GLN A 8 15.36 -11.43 6.97
N GLU A 9 14.06 -11.67 6.79
CA GLU A 9 13.07 -10.59 6.63
C GLU A 9 12.95 -9.72 7.88
N PHE A 10 13.04 -10.33 9.07
CA PHE A 10 13.07 -9.62 10.34
C PHE A 10 14.25 -8.64 10.40
N ARG A 11 15.47 -9.13 10.14
CA ARG A 11 16.68 -8.29 10.10
C ARG A 11 16.60 -7.20 9.05
N ALA A 12 16.05 -7.50 7.87
CA ALA A 12 15.87 -6.52 6.81
C ALA A 12 14.90 -5.40 7.21
N LEU A 13 13.82 -5.73 7.92
CA LEU A 13 12.88 -4.76 8.46
C LEU A 13 13.52 -3.91 9.57
N GLU A 14 14.24 -4.54 10.50
CA GLU A 14 14.97 -3.83 11.57
C GLU A 14 15.97 -2.82 11.01
N ASN A 15 16.79 -3.24 10.04
CA ASN A 15 17.75 -2.36 9.37
C ASN A 15 17.06 -1.18 8.68
N ALA A 16 15.93 -1.41 8.00
CA ALA A 16 15.18 -0.34 7.36
C ALA A 16 14.62 0.68 8.36
N ILE A 17 14.18 0.23 9.53
CA ILE A 17 13.71 1.09 10.62
C ILE A 17 14.86 1.88 11.23
N MET A 18 15.98 1.23 11.52
CA MET A 18 17.16 1.88 12.10
C MET A 18 17.71 2.96 11.18
N ASP A 19 17.85 2.67 9.88
CA ASP A 19 18.27 3.65 8.89
C ASP A 19 17.28 4.84 8.82
N ALA A 20 15.98 4.59 8.93
CA ALA A 20 14.96 5.66 8.96
C ALA A 20 15.05 6.55 10.20
N ALA A 21 15.33 5.94 11.35
CA ALA A 21 15.49 6.66 12.61
C ALA A 21 16.73 7.55 12.57
N GLN A 22 17.85 7.01 12.10
CA GLN A 22 19.16 7.69 12.06
C GLN A 22 19.28 8.71 10.92
N SER A 23 18.47 8.60 9.87
CA SER A 23 18.54 9.51 8.73
C SER A 23 18.27 10.97 9.14
N LEU A 24 19.20 11.85 8.78
CA LEU A 24 19.08 13.30 8.97
C LEU A 24 17.98 13.90 8.09
N VAL A 25 17.74 13.31 6.92
CA VAL A 25 16.68 13.75 5.99
C VAL A 25 15.45 12.89 6.21
N LYS A 26 14.37 13.51 6.72
CA LYS A 26 13.11 12.80 6.95
C LYS A 26 12.33 12.63 5.65
N THR A 27 12.41 11.44 5.07
CA THR A 27 11.63 11.02 3.90
C THR A 27 10.59 9.97 4.27
N LYS A 28 9.54 9.85 3.45
CA LYS A 28 8.54 8.79 3.61
C LYS A 28 9.16 7.46 3.20
N ARG A 29 8.98 6.45 4.05
CA ARG A 29 9.61 5.12 3.96
C ARG A 29 8.57 4.01 3.76
N PRO A 30 7.86 3.97 2.62
CA PRO A 30 6.78 3.02 2.37
C PRO A 30 7.24 1.55 2.36
N GLU A 31 8.54 1.29 2.15
CA GLU A 31 9.16 -0.03 2.22
C GLU A 31 9.06 -0.66 3.61
N ILE A 32 9.09 0.13 4.68
CA ILE A 32 8.90 -0.37 6.05
C ILE A 32 7.48 -0.95 6.19
N LEU A 33 6.47 -0.29 5.61
CA LEU A 33 5.08 -0.78 5.62
C LEU A 33 4.93 -2.08 4.83
N LYS A 34 5.65 -2.23 3.72
CA LYS A 34 5.65 -3.45 2.89
C LYS A 34 6.37 -4.62 3.56
N ARG A 35 7.53 -4.37 4.16
CA ARG A 35 8.29 -5.41 4.87
C ARG A 35 7.55 -5.88 6.11
N SER A 36 6.99 -4.95 6.89
CA SER A 36 6.17 -5.31 8.04
C SER A 36 4.91 -6.08 7.66
N SER A 37 4.27 -5.78 6.52
CA SER A 37 3.12 -6.56 6.03
C SER A 37 3.47 -8.00 5.70
N ASP A 38 4.57 -8.19 4.98
CA ASP A 38 5.01 -9.53 4.56
C ASP A 38 5.42 -10.34 5.77
N LEU A 39 6.26 -9.79 6.64
CA LEU A 39 6.71 -10.48 7.84
C LEU A 39 5.53 -10.87 8.74
N CYS A 40 4.55 -9.97 8.93
CA CYS A 40 3.36 -10.27 9.72
C CYS A 40 2.56 -11.43 9.13
N ARG A 41 2.41 -11.48 7.80
CA ARG A 41 1.73 -12.58 7.08
C ARG A 41 2.46 -13.91 7.27
N GLU A 42 3.77 -13.90 7.12
CA GLU A 42 4.62 -15.09 7.23
C GLU A 42 4.65 -15.66 8.65
N LEU A 43 4.48 -14.81 9.66
CA LEU A 43 4.31 -15.20 11.06
C LEU A 43 2.89 -15.66 11.41
N GLY A 44 1.95 -15.70 10.45
CA GLY A 44 0.55 -16.02 10.70
C GLY A 44 -0.21 -14.95 11.51
N GLY A 45 0.30 -13.73 11.54
CA GLY A 45 -0.26 -12.62 12.32
C GLY A 45 -1.46 -11.95 11.67
N GLY A 46 -2.32 -11.38 12.52
CA GLY A 46 -3.40 -10.47 12.09
C GLY A 46 -2.88 -9.05 11.91
N ARG A 47 -3.30 -8.37 10.84
CA ARG A 47 -2.84 -7.01 10.50
C ARG A 47 -3.99 -6.10 10.14
N VAL A 48 -3.90 -4.85 10.60
CA VAL A 48 -4.84 -3.78 10.24
C VAL A 48 -4.05 -2.64 9.60
N THR A 49 -4.50 -2.18 8.44
CA THR A 49 -3.97 -1.00 7.78
C THR A 49 -5.01 0.11 7.82
N VAL A 50 -4.65 1.26 8.39
CA VAL A 50 -5.57 2.40 8.50
C VAL A 50 -4.80 3.72 8.41
N CYS A 51 -5.34 4.65 7.63
CA CYS A 51 -4.98 6.06 7.68
C CYS A 51 -6.07 6.87 8.39
N LYS A 52 -5.88 8.17 8.64
CA LYS A 52 -6.85 9.04 9.32
C LYS A 52 -8.33 8.82 8.92
N SER A 53 -8.65 8.76 7.62
CA SER A 53 -10.02 8.60 7.10
C SER A 53 -10.38 7.16 6.71
N ALA A 54 -9.48 6.19 6.95
CA ALA A 54 -9.61 4.79 6.52
C ALA A 54 -9.96 4.55 5.04
N LYS A 55 -9.85 5.57 4.17
CA LYS A 55 -10.27 5.57 2.77
C LYS A 55 -9.07 5.57 1.83
N ASP A 56 -8.46 6.74 1.61
CA ASP A 56 -7.59 6.99 0.46
C ASP A 56 -6.25 6.27 0.56
N ARG A 57 -5.39 6.67 1.51
CA ARG A 57 -4.08 6.03 1.72
C ARG A 57 -4.23 4.57 2.18
N THR A 58 -5.32 4.27 2.87
CA THR A 58 -5.66 2.88 3.25
C THR A 58 -5.92 2.03 2.02
N ALA A 59 -6.74 2.49 1.07
CA ALA A 59 -6.98 1.80 -0.17
C ALA A 59 -5.69 1.56 -0.97
N MET A 60 -4.81 2.57 -1.04
CA MET A 60 -3.54 2.44 -1.76
C MET A 60 -2.68 1.33 -1.14
N SER A 61 -2.53 1.31 0.18
CA SER A 61 -1.71 0.30 0.88
C SER A 61 -2.34 -1.10 0.84
N VAL A 62 -3.64 -1.23 1.10
CA VAL A 62 -4.36 -2.51 1.11
C VAL A 62 -4.34 -3.18 -0.27
N THR A 63 -4.66 -2.43 -1.33
CA THR A 63 -4.66 -3.00 -2.69
C THR A 63 -3.25 -3.43 -3.12
N LEU A 64 -2.22 -2.67 -2.73
CA LEU A 64 -0.84 -3.04 -3.04
C LEU A 64 -0.40 -4.30 -2.28
N GLU A 65 -0.71 -4.41 -0.99
CA GLU A 65 -0.42 -5.64 -0.22
C GLU A 65 -1.12 -6.85 -0.82
N GLN A 66 -2.41 -6.74 -1.14
CA GLN A 66 -3.18 -7.84 -1.73
C GLN A 66 -2.55 -8.34 -3.04
N VAL A 67 -2.11 -7.43 -3.91
CA VAL A 67 -1.43 -7.82 -5.16
C VAL A 67 -0.04 -8.40 -4.90
N ARG A 68 0.69 -7.90 -3.89
CA ARG A 68 1.97 -8.50 -3.49
C ARG A 68 1.80 -9.91 -2.94
N ILE A 69 0.71 -10.20 -2.24
CA ILE A 69 0.35 -11.56 -1.81
C ILE A 69 0.06 -12.44 -3.04
N LEU A 70 -0.70 -11.94 -4.02
CA LEU A 70 -0.94 -12.66 -5.29
C LEU A 70 0.37 -12.96 -6.02
N HIS A 71 1.31 -12.03 -6.04
CA HIS A 71 2.61 -12.22 -6.66
C HIS A 71 3.47 -13.23 -5.91
N ARG A 72 3.58 -13.12 -4.58
CA ARG A 72 4.46 -13.97 -3.77
C ARG A 72 3.94 -15.39 -3.56
N HIS A 73 2.63 -15.60 -3.59
CA HIS A 73 2.01 -16.86 -3.16
C HIS A 73 1.04 -17.47 -4.19
N HIS A 74 0.74 -16.77 -5.28
CA HIS A 74 -0.27 -17.19 -6.27
C HIS A 74 0.16 -16.91 -7.71
N ASP A 75 1.48 -16.88 -7.96
CA ASP A 75 2.10 -16.83 -9.30
C ASP A 75 1.64 -15.66 -10.19
N LEU A 76 1.21 -14.53 -9.60
CA LEU A 76 0.95 -13.33 -10.39
C LEU A 76 2.28 -12.80 -10.96
N PRO A 77 2.43 -12.67 -12.29
CA PRO A 77 3.68 -12.19 -12.88
C PRO A 77 4.00 -10.73 -12.49
N ASP A 78 5.29 -10.40 -12.35
CA ASP A 78 5.76 -9.06 -11.97
C ASP A 78 5.19 -7.94 -12.86
N ASN A 79 5.20 -8.15 -14.17
CA ASN A 79 4.68 -7.18 -15.14
C ASN A 79 3.16 -6.96 -15.03
N ARG A 80 2.43 -7.83 -14.33
CA ARG A 80 0.98 -7.70 -14.08
C ARG A 80 0.67 -6.97 -12.79
N ILE A 81 1.63 -6.75 -11.89
CA ILE A 81 1.41 -6.07 -10.61
C ILE A 81 0.79 -4.68 -10.80
N PRO A 82 1.35 -3.76 -11.63
CA PRO A 82 0.81 -2.41 -11.75
C PRO A 82 -0.63 -2.40 -12.29
N ALA A 83 -0.90 -3.24 -13.31
CA ALA A 83 -2.23 -3.35 -13.91
C ALA A 83 -3.26 -3.91 -12.92
N THR A 84 -2.89 -4.93 -12.15
CA THR A 84 -3.77 -5.56 -11.15
C THR A 84 -4.10 -4.59 -10.03
N VAL A 85 -3.10 -3.87 -9.51
CA VAL A 85 -3.31 -2.81 -8.50
C VAL A 85 -4.24 -1.73 -9.03
N SER A 86 -4.03 -1.31 -10.29
CA SER A 86 -4.88 -0.29 -10.94
C SER A 86 -6.34 -0.74 -11.03
N VAL A 87 -6.59 -1.97 -11.48
CA VAL A 87 -7.95 -2.55 -11.56
C VAL A 87 -8.60 -2.61 -10.18
N MET A 88 -7.89 -3.08 -9.15
CA MET A 88 -8.43 -3.15 -7.79
C MET A 88 -8.75 -1.77 -7.21
N ARG A 89 -8.00 -0.74 -7.57
CA ARG A 89 -8.24 0.65 -7.13
C ARG A 89 -9.39 1.32 -7.88
N SER A 90 -9.63 0.96 -9.14
CA SER A 90 -10.68 1.57 -9.97
C SER A 90 -12.04 0.85 -9.90
N HIS A 91 -12.02 -0.47 -9.73
CA HIS A 91 -13.22 -1.31 -9.83
C HIS A 91 -13.36 -2.30 -8.67
N GLY A 92 -12.38 -2.34 -7.75
CA GLY A 92 -12.42 -3.22 -6.59
C GLY A 92 -13.11 -2.59 -5.38
N VAL A 93 -13.25 -3.38 -4.32
CA VAL A 93 -14.04 -3.01 -3.13
C VAL A 93 -13.61 -1.70 -2.45
N ARG A 94 -12.34 -1.31 -2.57
CA ARG A 94 -11.82 -0.12 -1.89
C ARG A 94 -12.32 1.20 -2.49
N ILE A 95 -12.78 1.22 -3.74
CA ILE A 95 -13.43 2.40 -4.32
C ILE A 95 -14.88 2.55 -3.81
N GLU A 96 -15.53 1.44 -3.45
CA GLU A 96 -16.87 1.46 -2.84
C GLU A 96 -16.83 2.04 -1.42
N ASN A 97 -15.73 1.86 -0.70
CA ASN A 97 -15.50 2.59 0.56
C ASN A 97 -15.46 4.10 0.33
N ALA A 98 -14.90 4.57 -0.79
CA ALA A 98 -14.94 5.99 -1.12
C ALA A 98 -16.37 6.45 -1.41
N LEU A 99 -17.12 5.68 -2.21
CA LEU A 99 -18.53 5.96 -2.49
C LEU A 99 -19.35 6.07 -1.20
N LYS A 100 -19.23 5.11 -0.29
CA LYS A 100 -19.99 5.12 0.98
C LYS A 100 -19.65 6.32 1.86
N ASN A 101 -18.39 6.76 1.85
CA ASN A 101 -17.94 7.84 2.72
C ASN A 101 -18.21 9.24 2.14
N THR A 102 -18.09 9.41 0.82
CA THR A 102 -18.10 10.74 0.18
C THR A 102 -19.17 10.92 -0.89
N GLY A 103 -19.98 9.88 -1.15
CA GLY A 103 -20.96 9.85 -2.23
C GLY A 103 -20.34 9.71 -3.63
N LYS A 104 -19.02 9.51 -3.75
CA LYS A 104 -18.33 9.42 -5.04
C LYS A 104 -17.30 8.29 -5.07
N ARG A 105 -17.20 7.59 -6.20
CA ARG A 105 -16.12 6.63 -6.51
C ARG A 105 -14.82 7.35 -6.88
N GLN A 106 -14.33 8.20 -5.98
CA GLN A 106 -13.13 9.01 -6.19
C GLN A 106 -12.31 9.10 -4.90
N PHE A 107 -10.99 8.93 -5.03
CA PHE A 107 -10.05 9.20 -3.95
C PHE A 107 -9.76 10.70 -3.85
N ALA A 108 -9.55 11.19 -2.64
CA ALA A 108 -9.31 12.60 -2.35
C ALA A 108 -7.83 12.98 -2.52
N PHE A 109 -7.25 12.64 -3.67
CA PHE A 109 -5.92 13.09 -4.07
C PHE A 109 -6.04 14.03 -5.26
N ASN A 110 -5.58 15.28 -5.11
CA ASN A 110 -5.37 16.16 -6.26
C ASN A 110 -4.12 15.74 -7.05
N LYS A 111 -3.93 16.30 -8.24
CA LYS A 111 -2.82 15.94 -9.15
C LYS A 111 -1.44 16.09 -8.48
N LEU A 112 -1.21 17.14 -7.70
CA LEU A 112 0.05 17.37 -7.00
C LEU A 112 0.25 16.37 -5.84
N GLN A 113 -0.78 16.15 -5.02
CA GLN A 113 -0.73 15.16 -3.94
C GLN A 113 -0.44 13.77 -4.49
N ARG A 114 -1.06 13.42 -5.63
CA ARG A 114 -0.83 12.16 -6.33
C ARG A 114 0.60 12.05 -6.85
N SER A 115 1.15 13.09 -7.49
CA SER A 115 2.51 13.03 -8.04
C SER A 115 3.59 12.87 -6.96
N LEU A 116 3.34 13.43 -5.76
CA LEU A 116 4.21 13.31 -4.59
C LEU A 116 4.15 11.94 -3.88
N LEU A 117 3.24 11.04 -4.28
CA LEU A 117 3.23 9.67 -3.78
C LEU A 117 4.25 8.82 -4.55
N PRO A 118 4.86 7.81 -3.88
CA PRO A 118 5.59 6.75 -4.57
C PRO A 118 4.72 6.12 -5.65
N GLU A 119 5.31 5.74 -6.78
CA GLU A 119 4.59 5.27 -7.97
C GLU A 119 3.57 4.15 -7.67
N GLU A 120 4.01 3.12 -6.95
CA GLU A 120 3.17 1.99 -6.52
C GLU A 120 1.98 2.40 -5.62
N TYR A 121 2.04 3.57 -4.97
CA TYR A 121 0.99 4.13 -4.11
C TYR A 121 0.10 5.16 -4.83
N ARG A 122 0.36 5.50 -6.10
CA ARG A 122 -0.47 6.44 -6.84
C ARG A 122 -1.81 5.80 -7.21
N CYS A 123 -2.91 6.51 -6.97
CA CYS A 123 -4.20 6.08 -7.50
C CYS A 123 -4.20 6.18 -9.05
N PRO A 124 -5.02 5.38 -9.76
CA PRO A 124 -5.24 5.59 -11.18
C PRO A 124 -5.86 6.97 -11.45
N ASP A 125 -5.47 7.63 -12.55
CA ASP A 125 -5.88 9.01 -12.85
C ASP A 125 -7.40 9.18 -12.91
N GLN A 126 -8.11 8.19 -13.46
CA GLN A 126 -9.56 8.20 -13.61
C GLN A 126 -10.34 8.20 -12.29
N VAL A 127 -9.73 7.75 -11.19
CA VAL A 127 -10.36 7.74 -9.85
C VAL A 127 -9.70 8.73 -8.88
N GLY A 128 -8.81 9.59 -9.39
CA GLY A 128 -8.30 10.74 -8.65
C GLY A 128 -9.36 11.84 -8.50
N GLY A 129 -9.18 12.71 -7.51
CA GLY A 129 -10.13 13.77 -7.18
C GLY A 129 -9.47 15.15 -7.09
N THR A 130 -10.10 16.08 -6.38
CA THR A 130 -9.60 17.46 -6.20
C THR A 130 -8.91 17.71 -4.87
N GLY A 131 -8.76 16.68 -4.02
CA GLY A 131 -8.07 16.78 -2.72
C GLY A 131 -8.95 17.23 -1.54
N ASN A 132 -10.21 17.63 -1.79
CA ASN A 132 -11.08 18.27 -0.79
C ASN A 132 -12.30 17.44 -0.37
N VAL A 133 -12.33 16.14 -0.68
CA VAL A 133 -13.43 15.24 -0.29
C VAL A 133 -13.06 14.54 1.02
N SER A 134 -13.35 15.21 2.13
CA SER A 134 -13.33 14.60 3.48
C SER A 134 -14.58 13.78 3.70
#